data_AF-A0A3A6PCY1-F1
#
_entry.id   AF-A0A3A6PCY1-F1
#
_cell.length_a   1.000
_cell.length_b   1.000
_cell.length_c   1.000
_cell.angle_alpha   90.00
_cell.angle_beta   90.00
_cell.angle_gamma   90.00
#
_symmetry.space_group_name_H-M   'P 1'
#
loop_
_entity.id
_entity.type
_entity.pdbx_description
1 polymer ?
#
loop_
_entity_poly.entity_id
_entity_poly.type
_entity_poly.pdbx_seq_one_letter_code
_entity_poly.pdbx_strand_id
1 'polypeptide(L)'
;MVTSFFLCSKKWMVMLIALVTALGAPIAYSAPADHAGAGHSAQSNPTTAALDVIEVVATGYTAGVESTGKRPGHPGYGITYSGVKVRRDQVSTIAADPKLFPIGTLLYIPGYGYGVVADTGSAIKGNRIDLYFETIKEVYEQWGKRKVEVQVLRRGRGKLTQSWLNEINQAVEAGKPIPQSYLES
;
A
#
# COMPACT_ATOMS: atom_id res chain seq x y z
N MET A 1 51.87 -17.33 -25.10
CA MET A 1 51.19 -18.63 -24.94
C MET A 1 49.72 -18.38 -24.72
N VAL A 2 48.93 -18.75 -25.72
CA VAL A 2 47.51 -19.12 -25.78
C VAL A 2 46.49 -18.38 -24.88
N THR A 3 45.65 -17.61 -25.57
CA THR A 3 44.33 -17.08 -25.21
C THR A 3 43.34 -18.15 -24.73
N SER A 4 42.67 -17.93 -23.60
CA SER A 4 41.51 -18.73 -23.16
C SER A 4 40.22 -18.18 -23.76
N PHE A 5 39.67 -18.94 -24.71
CA PHE A 5 38.25 -18.98 -25.05
C PHE A 5 37.50 -19.79 -23.99
N PHE A 6 36.27 -19.41 -23.63
CA PHE A 6 35.15 -20.36 -23.65
C PHE A 6 33.81 -19.62 -23.75
N LEU A 7 33.19 -19.80 -24.92
CA LEU A 7 31.84 -19.45 -25.30
C LEU A 7 30.83 -20.26 -24.46
N CYS A 8 29.87 -19.61 -23.81
CA CYS A 8 28.70 -20.28 -23.26
C CYS A 8 27.56 -20.20 -24.29
N SER A 9 27.22 -21.36 -24.85
CA SER A 9 26.32 -21.54 -25.99
C SER A 9 24.85 -21.51 -25.57
N LYS A 10 24.05 -20.71 -26.31
CA LYS A 10 22.58 -20.77 -26.35
C LYS A 10 22.14 -22.13 -26.87
N LYS A 11 21.35 -22.88 -26.10
CA LYS A 11 20.57 -24.02 -26.62
C LYS A 11 19.11 -23.59 -26.84
N TRP A 12 18.76 -23.48 -28.11
CA TRP A 12 17.38 -23.57 -28.59
C TRP A 12 16.95 -25.03 -28.54
N MET A 13 15.73 -25.31 -28.08
CA MET A 13 15.09 -26.58 -28.34
C MET A 13 13.67 -26.32 -28.86
N VAL A 14 13.53 -26.49 -30.17
CA VAL A 14 12.27 -26.61 -30.89
C VAL A 14 11.81 -28.06 -30.73
N MET A 15 10.54 -28.30 -30.39
CA MET A 15 9.94 -29.62 -30.47
C MET A 15 8.64 -29.53 -31.27
N LEU A 16 8.62 -30.32 -32.35
CA LEU A 16 7.58 -30.45 -33.37
C LEU A 16 6.46 -31.42 -32.91
N ILE A 17 5.23 -31.07 -33.28
CA ILE A 17 4.15 -31.88 -33.88
C ILE A 17 3.67 -33.15 -33.16
N ALA A 18 2.37 -33.14 -32.82
CA ALA A 18 1.49 -34.27 -33.08
C ALA A 18 0.14 -33.75 -33.61
N LEU A 19 -0.14 -34.09 -34.86
CA LEU A 19 -1.41 -33.91 -35.57
C LEU A 19 -2.31 -35.12 -35.22
N VAL A 20 -3.51 -34.88 -34.69
CA VAL A 20 -4.57 -35.91 -34.63
C VAL A 20 -5.79 -35.34 -35.32
N THR A 21 -6.09 -35.90 -36.48
CA THR A 21 -7.33 -35.69 -37.22
C THR A 21 -8.39 -36.67 -36.73
N ALA A 22 -9.54 -36.16 -36.30
CA ALA A 22 -10.75 -36.95 -36.13
C ALA A 22 -11.94 -36.20 -36.74
N LEU A 23 -12.51 -36.81 -37.77
CA LEU A 23 -13.77 -36.44 -38.41
C LEU A 23 -14.95 -36.95 -37.56
N GLY A 24 -15.98 -36.13 -37.36
CA GLY A 24 -17.22 -36.57 -36.71
C GLY A 24 -18.29 -35.47 -36.60
N ALA A 25 -19.20 -35.45 -37.59
CA ALA A 25 -20.59 -34.94 -37.69
C ALA A 25 -21.07 -33.66 -36.94
N PRO A 26 -21.90 -32.82 -37.57
CA PRO A 26 -22.56 -31.69 -36.91
C PRO A 26 -23.73 -32.18 -36.04
N ILE A 27 -23.68 -31.88 -34.75
CA ILE A 27 -24.81 -32.07 -33.84
C ILE A 27 -25.64 -30.79 -33.91
N ALA A 28 -26.87 -30.90 -34.40
CA ALA A 28 -27.85 -29.81 -34.37
C ALA A 28 -28.23 -29.51 -32.92
N TYR A 29 -27.98 -28.28 -32.47
CA TYR A 29 -28.41 -27.82 -31.15
C TYR A 29 -29.82 -27.23 -31.25
N SER A 30 -30.81 -27.97 -30.77
CA SER A 30 -32.17 -27.47 -30.56
C SER A 30 -32.20 -26.55 -29.34
N ALA A 31 -32.67 -25.32 -29.52
CA ALA A 31 -32.97 -24.41 -28.41
C ALA A 31 -34.11 -24.97 -27.54
N PRO A 32 -34.02 -24.94 -26.19
CA PRO A 32 -35.19 -25.04 -25.35
C PRO A 32 -35.73 -23.65 -25.04
N ALA A 33 -37.06 -23.56 -25.09
CA ALA A 33 -37.86 -22.40 -24.75
C ALA A 33 -37.76 -22.02 -23.26
N ASP A 34 -38.08 -20.75 -23.02
CA ASP A 34 -38.27 -20.06 -21.74
C ASP A 34 -38.90 -20.91 -20.63
N HIS A 35 -38.35 -20.85 -19.42
CA HIS A 35 -39.11 -20.70 -18.17
C HIS A 35 -38.20 -20.20 -17.03
N ALA A 36 -38.78 -19.30 -16.22
CA ALA A 36 -38.12 -18.43 -15.26
C ALA A 36 -37.64 -19.11 -13.95
N GLY A 37 -36.51 -18.60 -13.42
CA GLY A 37 -36.33 -18.27 -12.00
C GLY A 37 -35.93 -19.36 -11.00
N ALA A 38 -34.65 -19.37 -10.62
CA ALA A 38 -34.17 -19.39 -9.22
C ALA A 38 -32.63 -19.34 -9.19
N GLY A 39 -32.09 -18.39 -8.43
CA GLY A 39 -30.74 -17.86 -8.60
C GLY A 39 -29.62 -18.80 -8.17
N HIS A 40 -28.71 -19.06 -9.12
CA HIS A 40 -27.35 -19.45 -8.79
C HIS A 40 -26.59 -18.18 -8.38
N SER A 41 -26.11 -18.19 -7.15
CA SER A 41 -25.25 -17.17 -6.54
C SER A 41 -24.11 -16.82 -7.48
N ALA A 42 -24.20 -15.64 -8.08
CA ALA A 42 -23.11 -15.02 -8.81
C ALA A 42 -21.95 -14.81 -7.85
N GLN A 43 -20.90 -15.60 -8.02
CA GLN A 43 -19.61 -15.36 -7.42
C GLN A 43 -19.09 -14.05 -8.01
N SER A 44 -19.31 -12.95 -7.29
CA SER A 44 -18.83 -11.63 -7.70
C SER A 44 -17.31 -11.63 -7.63
N ASN A 45 -16.65 -11.68 -8.79
CA ASN A 45 -15.27 -11.20 -8.91
C ASN A 45 -15.20 -9.82 -8.24
N PRO A 46 -14.21 -9.53 -7.36
CA PRO A 46 -14.14 -8.23 -6.72
C PRO A 46 -13.83 -7.21 -7.82
N THR A 47 -14.85 -6.47 -8.22
CA THR A 47 -14.71 -5.26 -9.02
C THR A 47 -13.77 -4.36 -8.26
N THR A 48 -12.64 -3.96 -8.87
CA THR A 48 -11.69 -2.98 -8.33
C THR A 48 -12.47 -1.76 -7.85
N ALA A 49 -12.75 -1.68 -6.56
CA ALA A 49 -13.41 -0.52 -5.97
C ALA A 49 -12.51 0.69 -6.27
N ALA A 50 -13.08 1.72 -6.87
CA ALA A 50 -12.34 2.96 -7.12
C ALA A 50 -11.84 3.50 -5.78
N LEU A 51 -10.52 3.66 -5.64
CA LEU A 51 -9.93 4.19 -4.41
C LEU A 51 -10.33 5.65 -4.24
N ASP A 52 -10.67 6.07 -3.02
CA ASP A 52 -10.87 7.48 -2.70
C ASP A 52 -9.54 8.23 -2.88
N VAL A 53 -9.51 9.22 -3.76
CA VAL A 53 -8.35 10.11 -3.96
C VAL A 53 -8.65 11.47 -3.36
N ILE A 54 -7.75 11.97 -2.51
CA ILE A 54 -7.93 13.25 -1.80
C ILE A 54 -6.68 14.12 -1.99
N GLU A 55 -6.84 15.36 -2.47
CA GLU A 55 -5.75 16.34 -2.46
C GLU A 55 -5.49 16.81 -1.01
N VAL A 56 -4.24 16.72 -0.58
CA VAL A 56 -3.77 17.19 0.72
C VAL A 56 -2.52 18.06 0.59
N VAL A 57 -2.32 18.94 1.57
CA VAL A 57 -1.02 19.58 1.80
C VAL A 57 -0.18 18.66 2.68
N ALA A 58 0.94 18.18 2.17
CA ALA A 58 1.87 17.31 2.88
C ALA A 58 3.14 18.08 3.30
N THR A 59 3.48 17.97 4.58
CA THR A 59 4.77 18.42 5.17
C THR A 59 5.57 17.22 5.68
N GLY A 60 6.80 17.45 6.15
CA GLY A 60 7.58 16.43 6.85
C GLY A 60 7.95 16.88 8.25
N TYR A 61 8.01 15.93 9.19
CA TYR A 61 8.39 16.14 10.58
C TYR A 61 9.28 15.01 11.10
N THR A 62 9.91 15.22 12.25
CA THR A 62 10.77 14.23 12.91
C THR A 62 10.30 13.98 14.35
N ALA A 63 10.97 13.07 15.05
CA ALA A 63 10.76 12.88 16.49
C ALA A 63 11.43 13.98 17.35
N GLY A 64 12.27 14.82 16.75
CA GLY A 64 13.16 15.74 17.43
C GLY A 64 12.45 16.92 18.12
N VAL A 65 13.25 17.74 18.78
CA VAL A 65 12.77 18.91 19.55
C VAL A 65 12.11 19.94 18.64
N GLU A 66 12.58 20.04 17.39
CA GLU A 66 12.09 20.93 16.34
C GLU A 66 10.63 20.67 15.96
N SER A 67 10.17 19.42 16.09
CA SER A 67 8.81 19.02 15.72
C SER A 67 7.94 18.72 16.93
N THR A 68 8.51 18.10 17.97
CA THR A 68 7.73 17.59 19.12
C THR A 68 8.06 18.27 20.45
N GLY A 69 9.10 19.09 20.50
CA GLY A 69 9.61 19.68 21.75
C GLY A 69 10.31 18.68 22.68
N LYS A 70 10.52 17.43 22.26
CA LYS A 70 11.08 16.35 23.10
C LYS A 70 12.48 15.96 22.66
N ARG A 71 13.30 15.50 23.61
CA ARG A 71 14.68 15.02 23.37
C ARG A 71 14.77 13.51 23.62
N PRO A 72 15.75 12.80 23.02
CA PRO A 72 16.05 11.42 23.38
C PRO A 72 16.18 11.26 24.90
N GLY A 73 15.49 10.27 25.47
CA GLY A 73 15.40 10.06 26.92
C GLY A 73 14.11 10.57 27.57
N HIS A 74 13.32 11.42 26.89
CA HIS A 74 11.99 11.79 27.37
C HIS A 74 11.01 10.60 27.20
N PRO A 75 10.13 10.28 28.18
CA PRO A 75 9.24 9.12 28.11
C PRO A 75 8.33 9.07 26.87
N GLY A 76 7.89 10.25 26.41
CA GLY A 76 7.07 10.39 25.20
C GLY A 76 7.85 10.69 23.91
N TYR A 77 9.18 10.54 23.90
CA TYR A 77 10.00 10.77 22.70
C TYR A 77 9.71 9.68 21.66
N GLY A 78 9.37 10.10 20.45
CA GLY A 78 9.03 9.18 19.36
C GLY A 78 7.73 8.38 19.57
N ILE A 79 6.86 8.77 20.50
CA ILE A 79 5.53 8.15 20.71
C ILE A 79 4.47 9.02 20.05
N THR A 80 3.68 8.43 19.14
CA THR A 80 2.58 9.10 18.44
C THR A 80 1.33 9.18 19.32
N TYR A 81 0.32 9.94 18.88
CA TYR A 81 -0.99 10.02 19.54
C TYR A 81 -1.65 8.64 19.75
N SER A 82 -1.51 7.71 18.80
CA SER A 82 -2.06 6.36 18.94
C SER A 82 -1.32 5.48 19.95
N GLY A 83 -0.16 5.91 20.43
CA GLY A 83 0.69 5.16 21.37
C GLY A 83 1.71 4.23 20.71
N VAL A 84 1.76 4.16 19.37
CA VAL A 84 2.84 3.45 18.67
C VAL A 84 4.08 4.33 18.55
N LYS A 85 5.24 3.69 18.34
CA LYS A 85 6.45 4.43 18.03
C LYS A 85 6.42 4.94 16.60
N VAL A 86 6.93 6.15 16.38
CA VAL A 86 7.21 6.67 15.04
C VAL A 86 8.11 5.69 14.28
N ARG A 87 7.84 5.53 12.98
CA ARG A 87 8.56 4.58 12.12
C ARG A 87 8.62 5.10 10.69
N ARG A 88 9.82 5.02 10.10
CA ARG A 88 10.06 5.15 8.66
C ARG A 88 10.44 3.77 8.13
N ASP A 89 9.56 3.16 7.37
CA ASP A 89 9.70 1.78 6.86
C ASP A 89 8.71 1.57 5.68
N GLN A 90 8.51 0.33 5.22
CA GLN A 90 7.58 -0.03 4.15
C GLN A 90 6.20 0.59 4.34
N VAL A 91 5.69 0.56 5.57
CA VAL A 91 4.54 1.34 6.03
C VAL A 91 4.99 2.25 7.16
N SER A 92 5.08 3.53 6.85
CA SER A 92 5.55 4.57 7.75
C SER A 92 4.41 5.20 8.55
N THR A 93 4.70 5.71 9.74
CA THR A 93 3.72 6.45 10.56
C THR A 93 3.57 7.88 10.05
N ILE A 94 2.34 8.38 9.95
CA ILE A 94 2.05 9.77 9.56
C ILE A 94 1.09 10.44 10.55
N ALA A 95 1.09 11.77 10.57
CA ALA A 95 0.11 12.58 11.27
C ALA A 95 -0.98 13.09 10.32
N ALA A 96 -2.23 13.09 10.77
CA ALA A 96 -3.36 13.65 10.01
C ALA A 96 -4.47 14.16 10.93
N ASP A 97 -5.51 14.77 10.36
CA ASP A 97 -6.75 15.08 11.08
C ASP A 97 -7.64 13.82 11.22
N PRO A 98 -7.92 13.32 12.44
CA PRO A 98 -8.75 12.13 12.64
C PRO A 98 -10.18 12.26 12.12
N LYS A 99 -10.69 13.49 11.94
CA LYS A 99 -12.02 13.72 11.37
C LYS A 99 -12.09 13.34 9.90
N LEU A 100 -10.99 13.50 9.18
CA LEU A 100 -10.88 13.14 7.76
C LEU A 100 -10.24 11.78 7.57
N PHE A 101 -9.17 11.50 8.31
CA PHE A 101 -8.43 10.25 8.27
C PHE A 101 -8.32 9.67 9.68
N PRO A 102 -9.29 8.83 10.12
CA PRO A 102 -9.23 8.21 11.44
C PRO A 102 -7.93 7.45 11.68
N ILE A 103 -7.50 7.35 12.94
CA ILE A 103 -6.32 6.55 13.32
C ILE A 103 -6.42 5.13 12.73
N GLY A 104 -5.33 4.65 12.14
CA GLY A 104 -5.22 3.37 11.44
C GLY A 104 -5.61 3.43 9.95
N THR A 105 -5.97 4.60 9.42
CA THR A 105 -6.19 4.81 7.98
C THR A 105 -4.89 4.56 7.24
N LEU A 106 -4.95 3.76 6.19
CA LEU A 106 -3.82 3.38 5.35
C LEU A 106 -3.91 4.15 4.03
N LEU A 107 -2.83 4.87 3.71
CA LEU A 107 -2.72 5.72 2.53
C LEU A 107 -1.56 5.29 1.66
N TYR A 108 -1.70 5.47 0.35
CA TYR A 108 -0.56 5.56 -0.57
C TYR A 108 -0.29 7.02 -0.90
N ILE A 109 0.97 7.44 -0.71
CA ILE A 109 1.41 8.82 -0.83
C ILE A 109 2.51 8.87 -1.89
N PRO A 110 2.22 9.40 -3.09
CA PRO A 110 3.19 9.45 -4.18
C PRO A 110 4.50 10.13 -3.77
N GLY A 111 5.63 9.46 -4.02
CA GLY A 111 6.98 9.93 -3.66
C GLY A 111 7.40 9.67 -2.22
N TYR A 112 6.51 9.19 -1.34
CA TYR A 112 6.84 8.84 0.06
C TYR A 112 6.71 7.32 0.31
N GLY A 113 5.65 6.71 -0.23
CA GLY A 113 5.30 5.31 -0.02
C GLY A 113 4.00 5.16 0.77
N TYR A 114 3.85 4.04 1.47
CA TYR A 114 2.67 3.77 2.29
C TYR A 114 2.76 4.46 3.65
N GLY A 115 1.67 5.09 4.05
CA GLY A 115 1.54 5.78 5.32
C GLY A 115 0.34 5.26 6.12
N VAL A 116 0.52 4.99 7.40
CA VAL A 116 -0.58 4.73 8.33
C VAL A 116 -0.75 5.90 9.28
N VAL A 117 -1.99 6.41 9.40
CA VAL A 117 -2.31 7.50 10.32
C VAL A 117 -2.17 7.00 11.75
N ALA A 118 -1.10 7.43 12.41
CA ALA A 118 -0.74 7.02 13.77
C ALA A 118 -0.70 8.22 14.73
N ASP A 119 -0.60 9.43 14.19
CA ASP A 119 -0.38 10.63 14.97
C ASP A 119 -1.36 11.75 14.64
N THR A 120 -1.40 12.76 15.50
CA THR A 120 -2.19 13.98 15.30
C THR A 120 -1.37 15.20 15.70
N GLY A 121 -1.69 16.35 15.10
CA GLY A 121 -1.05 17.61 15.45
C GLY A 121 -2.08 18.73 15.63
N SER A 122 -1.72 19.74 16.43
CA SER A 122 -2.53 20.96 16.57
C SER A 122 -2.63 21.72 15.24
N ALA A 123 -1.54 21.77 14.47
CA ALA A 123 -1.45 22.41 13.16
C ALA A 123 -1.86 21.52 11.97
N ILE A 124 -2.16 20.23 12.22
CA ILE A 124 -2.53 19.23 11.21
C ILE A 124 -4.06 19.05 11.27
N LYS A 125 -4.77 19.86 10.48
CA LYS A 125 -6.24 19.94 10.43
C LYS A 125 -6.74 19.95 8.99
N GLY A 126 -7.90 19.33 8.75
CA GLY A 126 -8.49 19.19 7.42
C GLY A 126 -7.61 18.37 6.47
N ASN A 127 -7.49 18.83 5.22
CA ASN A 127 -6.70 18.19 4.17
C ASN A 127 -5.19 18.45 4.32
N ARG A 128 -4.64 18.18 5.52
CA ARG A 128 -3.21 18.29 5.81
C ARG A 128 -2.69 17.00 6.42
N ILE A 129 -1.53 16.58 5.96
CA ILE A 129 -0.80 15.44 6.52
C ILE A 129 0.65 15.84 6.83
N ASP A 130 1.25 15.19 7.83
CA ASP A 130 2.65 15.34 8.18
C ASP A 130 3.35 13.99 8.12
N LEU A 131 4.41 13.90 7.32
CA LEU A 131 5.10 12.65 7.02
C LEU A 131 6.32 12.50 7.93
N TYR A 132 6.43 11.36 8.59
CA TYR A 132 7.58 11.13 9.47
C TYR A 132 8.85 10.86 8.66
N PHE A 133 9.94 11.49 9.08
CA PHE A 133 11.32 11.25 8.65
C PHE A 133 12.22 11.08 9.87
N GLU A 134 13.33 10.35 9.72
CA GLU A 134 14.27 10.14 10.82
C GLU A 134 15.10 11.41 11.08
N THR A 135 15.40 12.17 10.03
CA THR A 135 16.22 13.38 10.12
C THR A 135 15.61 14.57 9.40
N ILE A 136 15.93 15.78 9.90
CA ILE A 136 15.55 17.05 9.25
C ILE A 136 16.12 17.13 7.83
N LYS A 137 17.34 16.62 7.63
CA LYS A 137 18.00 16.61 6.32
C LYS A 137 17.16 15.90 5.27
N GLU A 138 16.60 14.74 5.60
CA GLU A 138 15.72 13.99 4.69
C GLU A 138 14.43 14.74 4.38
N VAL A 139 13.86 15.47 5.35
CA VAL A 139 12.68 16.31 5.09
C VAL A 139 12.97 17.31 3.98
N TYR A 140 14.13 17.98 4.02
CA TYR A 140 14.52 18.98 3.02
C TYR A 140 14.89 18.34 1.67
N GLU A 141 15.64 17.24 1.69
CA GLU A 141 16.15 16.61 0.46
C GLU A 141 15.09 15.81 -0.29
N GLN A 142 14.16 15.16 0.42
CA GLN A 142 13.22 14.20 -0.18
C GLN A 142 11.79 14.74 -0.31
N TRP A 143 11.41 15.75 0.48
CA TRP A 143 10.00 16.13 0.60
C TRP A 143 9.70 17.62 0.39
N GLY A 144 10.08 18.49 1.33
CA GLY A 144 9.59 19.86 1.40
C GLY A 144 8.07 19.95 1.67
N LYS A 145 7.46 21.12 1.43
CA LYS A 145 6.00 21.31 1.54
C LYS A 145 5.37 21.30 0.16
N ARG A 146 4.41 20.40 -0.08
CA ARG A 146 3.74 20.30 -1.39
C ARG A 146 2.30 19.82 -1.28
N LYS A 147 1.52 20.08 -2.33
CA LYS A 147 0.22 19.45 -2.55
C LYS A 147 0.43 18.10 -3.22
N VAL A 148 -0.27 17.07 -2.75
CA VAL A 148 -0.23 15.72 -3.32
C VAL A 148 -1.61 15.09 -3.27
N GLU A 149 -1.94 14.29 -4.28
CA GLU A 149 -3.13 13.45 -4.29
C GLU A 149 -2.80 12.12 -3.61
N VAL A 150 -3.42 11.86 -2.47
CA VAL A 150 -3.24 10.60 -1.73
C VAL A 150 -4.37 9.64 -2.02
N GLN A 151 -4.05 8.35 -2.08
CA GLN A 151 -5.05 7.30 -2.26
C GLN A 151 -5.36 6.69 -0.90
N VAL A 152 -6.64 6.63 -0.53
CA VAL A 152 -7.09 5.95 0.68
C VAL A 152 -7.27 4.47 0.38
N LEU A 153 -6.36 3.66 0.90
CA LEU A 153 -6.36 2.20 0.70
C LEU A 153 -7.30 1.50 1.67
N ARG A 154 -7.38 1.99 2.91
CA ARG A 154 -8.30 1.51 3.94
C ARG A 154 -8.59 2.60 4.96
N ARG A 155 -9.86 2.79 5.33
CA ARG A 155 -10.25 3.69 6.42
C ARG A 155 -9.90 3.09 7.79
N GLY A 156 -9.38 3.93 8.68
CA GLY A 156 -9.04 3.55 10.04
C GLY A 156 -10.28 3.36 10.93
N ARG A 157 -10.14 2.55 11.98
CA ARG A 157 -11.19 2.32 12.99
C ARG A 157 -11.00 3.16 14.26
N GLY A 158 -10.09 4.14 14.23
CA GLY A 158 -9.75 4.97 15.39
C GLY A 158 -8.77 4.34 16.37
N LYS A 159 -8.18 3.18 16.02
CA LYS A 159 -7.18 2.47 16.84
C LYS A 159 -6.05 1.95 15.97
N LEU A 160 -4.84 1.94 16.53
CA LEU A 160 -3.63 1.39 15.93
C LEU A 160 -2.77 0.79 17.04
N THR A 161 -2.23 -0.42 16.84
CA THR A 161 -1.38 -1.09 17.83
C THR A 161 0.02 -1.30 17.28
N GLN A 162 1.01 -1.40 18.17
CA GLN A 162 2.39 -1.67 17.78
C GLN A 162 2.52 -3.04 17.08
N SER A 163 1.76 -4.05 17.52
CA SER A 163 1.72 -5.38 16.89
C SER A 163 1.27 -5.29 15.44
N TRP A 164 0.13 -4.63 15.20
CA TRP A 164 -0.40 -4.48 13.84
C TRP A 164 0.59 -3.73 12.92
N LEU A 165 1.24 -2.68 13.44
CA LEU A 165 2.26 -1.95 12.68
C LEU A 165 3.49 -2.81 12.37
N ASN A 166 3.88 -3.71 13.27
CA ASN A 166 4.97 -4.65 13.03
C ASN A 166 4.57 -5.71 11.99
N GLU A 167 3.40 -6.31 12.14
CA GLU A 167 2.89 -7.36 11.26
C GLU A 167 2.75 -6.87 9.81
N ILE A 168 2.20 -5.67 9.59
CA ILE A 168 2.09 -5.14 8.23
C ILE A 168 3.46 -4.85 7.61
N ASN A 169 4.41 -4.32 8.38
CA ASN A 169 5.77 -4.07 7.86
C ASN A 169 6.53 -5.37 7.56
N GLN A 170 6.23 -6.47 8.28
CA GLN A 170 6.78 -7.79 7.96
C GLN A 170 6.12 -8.41 6.73
N ALA A 171 4.83 -8.14 6.51
CA ALA A 171 4.08 -8.70 5.40
C ALA A 171 4.27 -7.95 4.07
N VAL A 172 4.60 -6.65 4.13
CA VAL A 172 4.89 -5.85 2.95
C VAL A 172 6.35 -6.07 2.54
N GLU A 173 6.57 -6.96 1.58
CA GLU A 173 7.87 -7.10 0.95
C GLU A 173 8.22 -5.90 0.08
N ALA A 174 9.50 -5.54 0.04
CA ALA A 174 9.99 -4.44 -0.80
C ALA A 174 9.60 -4.64 -2.27
N GLY A 175 8.90 -3.67 -2.85
CA GLY A 175 8.47 -3.70 -4.25
C GLY A 175 7.19 -4.51 -4.52
N LYS A 176 6.52 -5.07 -3.50
CA LYS A 176 5.22 -5.71 -3.63
C LYS A 176 4.08 -4.80 -3.16
N PRO A 177 2.86 -4.93 -3.72
CA PRO A 177 1.68 -4.24 -3.19
C PRO A 177 1.33 -4.74 -1.79
N ILE A 178 0.59 -3.91 -1.03
CA ILE A 178 0.10 -4.31 0.29
C ILE A 178 -0.78 -5.56 0.17
N PRO A 179 -0.61 -6.58 1.03
CA PRO A 179 -1.46 -7.76 1.00
C PRO A 179 -2.94 -7.41 1.19
N GLN A 180 -3.80 -8.04 0.40
CA GLN A 180 -5.23 -7.74 0.34
C GLN A 180 -5.93 -7.82 1.72
N SER A 181 -5.46 -8.72 2.60
CA SER A 181 -5.95 -8.86 3.98
C SER A 181 -5.84 -7.59 4.83
N TYR A 182 -4.98 -6.65 4.45
CA TYR A 182 -4.84 -5.34 5.11
C TYR A 182 -5.64 -4.23 4.43
N LEU A 183 -6.26 -4.49 3.28
CA LEU A 183 -7.10 -3.54 2.55
C LEU A 183 -8.59 -3.76 2.84
N GLU A 184 -8.96 -5.00 3.14
CA GLU A 184 -10.32 -5.37 3.53
C GLU A 184 -10.64 -4.87 4.95
N SER A 185 -11.78 -4.18 5.08
CA SER A 185 -12.26 -3.54 6.31
C SER A 185 -13.23 -4.39 7.09
#